data_AF-A0A1R3K1B0-F1
#
_entry.id   AF-A0A1R3K1B0-F1
#
_cell.length_a   1.000
_cell.length_b   1.000
_cell.length_c   1.000
_cell.angle_alpha   90.00
_cell.angle_beta   90.00
_cell.angle_gamma   90.00
#
_symmetry.space_group_name_H-M   'P 1'
#
loop_
_entity.id
_entity.type
_entity.pdbx_description
1 polymer ?
#
loop_
_entity_poly.entity_id
_entity_poly.type
_entity_poly.pdbx_seq_one_letter_code
_entity_poly.pdbx_strand_id
1 'polypeptide(L)'
;MEPITQRPKLSDDDVDAVAMDNGNKFSDLPEPVFHHIFSFLETIDVIRASAVAEKWSYMWTSMPHLNFDYEADWLDPLRKEFPFTRVYEKYKDLFNWVLMAHHKSVSIQSFRLSCLNNDNDHSIYRWINILTQKHVRELHLKVNSHTNKPFTLPRYLLVSDSLEVLGLDLQGNVVKLPSHVGFSRLKSLKLVNTQLLDQVLFHNFITGCPLLEVLSLEGCLFQDFKVLDISLSNLKKLVIDNADWVEPFDQGLRKCELKIACASLVQFAFSGELPQHLSWGKNPSFLKAASIFAFWGERIESDDVVLNEELVNYIFKILREVCHVEVLKLQMCILEYIYPAVAEPECFTTFYNLKTLTLSIFMVKCYIESLIYLLKCAPNLQFLSVLVDDELFPEPSECNYISEIPDEAIACLTCHLKTVKLIDLDDDELEIIRFFLKNGHVLEKMSIIWHSVVEPKTQRAAIQKVMRFPRTSSYVSVTFSEPKQDGWKELGIFV
;
A
#
# COMPACT_ATOMS: atom_id res chain seq x y z
N MET A 1 -48.22 -17.15 44.59
CA MET A 1 -48.33 -17.97 45.82
C MET A 1 -46.93 -18.26 46.30
N GLU A 2 -46.75 -18.17 47.61
CA GLU A 2 -45.51 -18.16 48.39
C GLU A 2 -44.61 -19.43 48.27
N PRO A 3 -43.37 -19.36 48.79
CA PRO A 3 -42.16 -20.06 48.35
C PRO A 3 -41.91 -21.37 49.10
N ILE A 4 -40.79 -22.08 48.84
CA ILE A 4 -40.15 -22.98 49.82
C ILE A 4 -38.72 -23.43 49.42
N THR A 5 -37.82 -23.26 50.40
CA THR A 5 -36.63 -24.05 50.81
C THR A 5 -35.31 -24.06 50.02
N GLN A 6 -34.33 -23.40 50.66
CA GLN A 6 -32.99 -23.88 51.05
C GLN A 6 -32.51 -25.23 50.49
N ARG A 7 -31.33 -25.21 49.86
CA ARG A 7 -30.49 -26.40 49.60
C ARG A 7 -29.31 -26.48 50.59
N PRO A 8 -28.80 -27.69 50.88
CA PRO A 8 -28.02 -27.99 52.08
C PRO A 8 -26.52 -27.70 51.94
N LYS A 9 -25.88 -27.49 53.09
CA LYS A 9 -24.41 -27.51 53.26
C LYS A 9 -23.87 -28.89 52.89
N LEU A 10 -22.86 -28.93 52.02
CA LEU A 10 -22.03 -30.11 51.78
C LEU A 10 -20.86 -30.11 52.78
N SER A 11 -20.67 -31.25 53.43
CA SER A 11 -19.57 -31.58 54.32
C SER A 11 -18.27 -31.79 53.54
N ASP A 12 -17.17 -31.37 54.15
CA ASP A 12 -15.80 -31.77 53.81
C ASP A 12 -15.71 -33.31 53.82
N ASP A 13 -15.17 -33.88 52.74
CA ASP A 13 -14.31 -35.07 52.75
C ASP A 13 -13.74 -35.29 51.33
N ASP A 14 -12.42 -35.14 51.24
CA ASP A 14 -11.46 -35.80 50.35
C ASP A 14 -11.85 -36.07 48.88
N VAL A 15 -11.51 -35.12 48.02
CA VAL A 15 -11.03 -35.43 46.67
C VAL A 15 -9.83 -34.53 46.40
N ASP A 16 -8.67 -35.14 46.13
CA ASP A 16 -7.45 -34.52 45.63
C ASP A 16 -7.75 -33.63 44.41
N ALA A 17 -8.07 -32.37 44.67
CA ALA A 17 -8.06 -31.33 43.66
C ALA A 17 -6.60 -30.90 43.51
N VAL A 18 -5.94 -31.46 42.50
CA VAL A 18 -4.84 -30.76 41.83
C VAL A 18 -5.41 -29.37 41.52
N ALA A 19 -4.99 -28.37 42.30
CA ALA A 19 -5.19 -26.99 41.96
C ALA A 19 -4.45 -26.79 40.63
N MET A 20 -5.17 -26.96 39.52
CA MET A 20 -4.80 -26.27 38.29
C MET A 20 -4.96 -24.80 38.64
N ASP A 21 -3.84 -24.23 39.09
CA ASP A 21 -3.56 -22.83 39.05
C ASP A 21 -3.82 -22.36 37.61
N ASN A 22 -5.09 -22.06 37.32
CA ASN A 22 -5.49 -21.20 36.23
C ASN A 22 -5.21 -19.74 36.63
N GLY A 23 -4.11 -19.50 37.35
CA GLY A 23 -3.43 -18.23 37.43
C GLY A 23 -3.41 -17.69 36.02
N ASN A 24 -4.08 -16.56 35.85
CA ASN A 24 -4.32 -15.97 34.56
C ASN A 24 -2.94 -15.57 34.01
N LYS A 25 -2.26 -16.47 33.27
CA LYS A 25 -0.83 -16.33 32.89
C LYS A 25 -0.52 -15.03 32.14
N PHE A 26 -1.56 -14.42 31.58
CA PHE A 26 -1.49 -13.11 30.97
C PHE A 26 -1.18 -12.01 32.02
N SER A 27 -1.59 -12.17 33.27
CA SER A 27 -1.45 -11.16 34.35
C SER A 27 -0.06 -11.05 34.93
N ASP A 28 0.82 -11.98 34.57
CA ASP A 28 2.23 -11.99 34.94
C ASP A 28 3.13 -11.35 33.87
N LEU A 29 2.56 -10.92 32.74
CA LEU A 29 3.33 -10.27 31.68
C LEU A 29 3.86 -8.89 32.15
N PRO A 30 5.10 -8.50 31.78
CA PRO A 30 5.60 -7.15 32.01
C PRO A 30 4.84 -6.09 31.21
N GLU A 31 4.70 -4.89 31.77
CA GLU A 31 4.04 -3.73 31.12
C GLU A 31 4.52 -3.47 29.67
N PRO A 32 5.83 -3.55 29.33
CA PRO A 32 6.27 -3.36 27.96
C PRO A 32 5.72 -4.38 26.96
N VAL A 33 5.51 -5.63 27.39
CA VAL A 33 4.94 -6.69 26.55
C VAL A 33 3.46 -6.41 26.30
N PHE A 34 2.74 -5.95 27.32
CA PHE A 34 1.36 -5.48 27.17
C PHE A 34 1.24 -4.33 26.18
N HIS A 35 2.08 -3.31 26.32
CA HIS A 35 2.08 -2.17 25.39
C HIS A 35 2.33 -2.62 23.95
N HIS A 36 3.24 -3.59 23.75
CA HIS A 36 3.47 -4.14 22.43
C HIS A 36 2.25 -4.89 21.89
N ILE A 37 1.65 -5.82 22.66
CA ILE A 37 0.48 -6.59 22.21
C ILE A 37 -0.70 -5.65 21.91
N PHE A 38 -0.97 -4.70 22.80
CA PHE A 38 -2.09 -3.77 22.67
C PHE A 38 -1.85 -2.67 21.63
N SER A 39 -0.61 -2.42 21.21
CA SER A 39 -0.33 -1.51 20.09
C SER A 39 -0.91 -1.97 18.75
N PHE A 40 -1.26 -3.26 18.63
CA PHE A 40 -1.92 -3.83 17.45
C PHE A 40 -3.46 -3.75 17.51
N LEU A 41 -4.04 -3.25 18.60
CA LEU A 41 -5.48 -3.20 18.82
C LEU A 41 -6.03 -1.77 18.75
N GLU A 42 -7.32 -1.64 18.50
CA GLU A 42 -8.02 -0.38 18.70
C GLU A 42 -8.04 -0.02 20.19
N THR A 43 -7.94 1.28 20.50
CA THR A 43 -7.92 1.75 21.89
C THR A 43 -9.17 1.31 22.66
N ILE A 44 -10.31 1.23 22.00
CA ILE A 44 -11.56 0.78 22.63
C ILE A 44 -11.50 -0.67 23.09
N ASP A 45 -10.84 -1.54 22.32
CA ASP A 45 -10.67 -2.93 22.68
C ASP A 45 -9.60 -3.11 23.75
N VAL A 46 -8.56 -2.27 23.75
CA VAL A 46 -7.61 -2.18 24.85
C VAL A 46 -8.33 -1.79 26.16
N ILE A 47 -9.20 -0.79 26.13
CA ILE A 47 -9.99 -0.37 27.30
C ILE A 47 -10.88 -1.52 27.78
N ARG A 48 -11.59 -2.20 26.86
CA ARG A 48 -12.43 -3.36 27.20
C ARG A 48 -11.63 -4.50 27.81
N ALA A 49 -10.53 -4.89 27.18
CA ALA A 49 -9.65 -5.96 27.67
C ALA A 49 -9.05 -5.61 29.04
N SER A 50 -8.67 -4.35 29.24
CA SER A 50 -8.13 -3.85 30.51
C SER A 50 -9.14 -3.95 31.66
N ALA A 51 -10.44 -3.87 31.37
CA ALA A 51 -11.50 -3.98 32.38
C ALA A 51 -11.74 -5.42 32.87
N VAL A 52 -11.21 -6.44 32.17
CA VAL A 52 -11.44 -7.86 32.51
C VAL A 52 -10.60 -8.32 33.70
N ALA A 53 -9.49 -7.63 34.00
CA ALA A 53 -8.61 -7.95 35.11
C ALA A 53 -8.33 -6.72 35.97
N GLU A 54 -8.49 -6.85 37.29
CA GLU A 54 -8.29 -5.76 38.25
C GLU A 54 -6.87 -5.16 38.20
N LYS A 55 -5.86 -6.01 37.89
CA LYS A 55 -4.46 -5.57 37.72
C LYS A 55 -4.26 -4.65 36.51
N TRP A 56 -5.16 -4.67 35.54
CA TRP A 56 -4.99 -3.97 34.26
C TRP A 56 -5.96 -2.82 34.05
N SER A 57 -6.93 -2.60 34.95
CA SER A 57 -8.04 -1.66 34.76
C SER A 57 -7.61 -0.23 34.40
N TYR A 58 -6.36 0.14 34.72
CA TYR A 58 -5.76 1.44 34.42
C TYR A 58 -4.56 1.38 33.48
N MET A 59 -4.12 0.21 33.00
CA MET A 59 -2.92 0.13 32.13
C MET A 59 -3.12 0.83 30.78
N TRP A 60 -4.35 0.95 30.30
CA TRP A 60 -4.63 1.70 29.07
C TRP A 60 -4.31 3.20 29.21
N THR A 61 -4.26 3.77 30.43
CA THR A 61 -3.95 5.19 30.64
C THR A 61 -2.46 5.51 30.47
N SER A 62 -1.59 4.51 30.48
CA SER A 62 -0.15 4.62 30.19
C SER A 62 0.23 4.13 28.79
N MET A 63 -0.76 3.84 27.94
CA MET A 63 -0.53 3.29 26.60
C MET A 63 0.09 4.33 25.65
N PRO A 64 1.29 4.09 25.09
CA PRO A 64 1.94 5.03 24.18
C PRO A 64 1.32 5.04 22.77
N HIS A 65 0.52 4.04 22.41
CA HIS A 65 -0.12 3.92 21.09
C HIS A 65 -1.64 4.02 21.26
N LEU A 66 -2.25 5.04 20.65
CA LEU A 66 -3.70 5.24 20.70
C LEU A 66 -4.23 5.18 19.27
N ASN A 67 -4.97 4.11 18.98
CA ASN A 67 -5.62 3.91 17.70
C ASN A 67 -7.13 4.12 17.83
N PHE A 68 -7.63 5.14 17.14
CA PHE A 68 -9.04 5.47 16.94
C PHE A 68 -9.33 5.58 15.43
N ASP A 69 -8.63 4.77 14.62
CA ASP A 69 -9.06 4.58 13.24
C ASP A 69 -10.39 3.87 13.26
N TYR A 70 -11.29 4.37 12.45
CA TYR A 70 -12.69 4.01 12.51
C TYR A 70 -12.94 3.03 11.36
N GLU A 71 -13.03 1.73 11.65
CA GLU A 71 -13.62 0.76 10.72
C GLU A 71 -15.16 0.83 10.84
N ALA A 72 -15.83 0.71 9.70
CA ALA A 72 -17.21 1.15 9.44
C ALA A 72 -18.31 0.57 10.37
N ASP A 73 -18.01 -0.40 11.22
CA ASP A 73 -19.01 -1.25 11.89
C ASP A 73 -19.76 -0.60 13.07
N TRP A 74 -19.28 0.51 13.64
CA TRP A 74 -19.93 1.16 14.78
C TRP A 74 -21.01 2.21 14.40
N LEU A 75 -20.94 2.74 13.19
CA LEU A 75 -21.80 3.76 12.55
C LEU A 75 -22.53 3.18 11.35
N ASP A 76 -22.48 1.86 11.10
CA ASP A 76 -23.26 1.22 10.04
C ASP A 76 -24.71 1.71 10.13
N PRO A 77 -25.20 2.47 9.11
CA PRO A 77 -26.56 2.96 9.08
C PRO A 77 -27.61 1.83 9.13
N LEU A 78 -27.21 0.58 8.85
CA LEU A 78 -28.04 -0.61 9.00
C LEU A 78 -28.27 -1.00 10.46
N ARG A 79 -27.44 -0.53 11.42
CA ARG A 79 -27.82 -0.43 12.83
C ARG A 79 -28.76 0.78 12.99
N LYS A 80 -29.99 0.62 12.52
CA LYS A 80 -31.10 1.60 12.46
C LYS A 80 -31.52 2.24 13.80
N GLU A 81 -30.76 2.05 14.89
CA GLU A 81 -31.19 2.40 16.25
C GLU A 81 -30.87 3.85 16.64
N PHE A 82 -29.87 4.52 16.01
CA PHE A 82 -29.48 5.89 16.39
C PHE A 82 -29.13 6.81 15.21
N PRO A 83 -29.45 8.12 15.29
CA PRO A 83 -28.93 9.12 14.36
C PRO A 83 -27.40 9.22 14.42
N PHE A 84 -26.75 9.29 13.25
CA PHE A 84 -25.30 9.42 13.09
C PHE A 84 -24.66 10.47 14.01
N THR A 85 -25.29 11.65 14.12
CA THR A 85 -24.81 12.76 14.97
C THR A 85 -24.70 12.37 16.44
N ARG A 86 -25.63 11.57 16.97
CA ARG A 86 -25.58 11.11 18.37
C ARG A 86 -24.48 10.10 18.61
N VAL A 87 -24.23 9.22 17.65
CA VAL A 87 -23.16 8.23 17.75
C VAL A 87 -21.80 8.93 17.70
N TYR A 88 -21.65 9.91 16.80
CA TYR A 88 -20.44 10.71 16.70
C TYR A 88 -20.16 11.55 17.97
N GLU A 89 -21.16 12.16 18.60
CA GLU A 89 -20.95 12.88 19.86
C GLU A 89 -20.53 11.93 21.00
N LYS A 90 -21.11 10.73 21.11
CA LYS A 90 -20.63 9.73 22.08
C LYS A 90 -19.19 9.29 21.81
N TYR A 91 -18.83 9.17 20.53
CA TYR A 91 -17.46 8.87 20.13
C TYR A 91 -16.50 9.99 20.53
N LYS A 92 -16.89 11.26 20.33
CA LYS A 92 -16.14 12.43 20.83
C LYS A 92 -15.98 12.40 22.35
N ASP A 93 -17.03 12.06 23.08
CA ASP A 93 -17.00 11.97 24.54
C ASP A 93 -16.02 10.90 25.02
N LEU A 94 -16.05 9.72 24.40
CA LEU A 94 -15.09 8.65 24.66
C LEU A 94 -13.67 9.15 24.42
N PHE A 95 -13.43 9.77 23.26
CA PHE A 95 -12.13 10.27 22.88
C PHE A 95 -11.60 11.35 23.85
N ASN A 96 -12.46 12.31 24.19
CA ASN A 96 -12.15 13.34 25.17
C ASN A 96 -11.82 12.72 26.54
N TRP A 97 -12.60 11.73 26.97
CA TRP A 97 -12.35 11.02 28.22
C TRP A 97 -11.01 10.29 28.20
N VAL A 98 -10.67 9.59 27.12
CA VAL A 98 -9.37 8.91 26.99
C VAL A 98 -8.22 9.90 27.08
N LEU A 99 -8.27 11.00 26.32
CA LEU A 99 -7.21 12.02 26.38
C LEU A 99 -7.08 12.68 27.76
N MET A 100 -8.19 12.87 28.48
CA MET A 100 -8.19 13.44 29.83
C MET A 100 -7.66 12.47 30.88
N ALA A 101 -8.02 11.19 30.78
CA ALA A 101 -7.61 10.14 31.71
C ALA A 101 -6.17 9.66 31.46
N HIS A 102 -5.67 9.81 30.24
CA HIS A 102 -4.32 9.41 29.88
C HIS A 102 -3.27 10.15 30.70
N HIS A 103 -2.36 9.38 31.31
CA HIS A 103 -1.31 9.89 32.18
C HIS A 103 -0.53 11.03 31.53
N LYS A 104 -0.32 12.11 32.30
CA LYS A 104 0.34 13.33 31.80
C LYS A 104 1.83 13.13 31.53
N SER A 105 2.47 12.22 32.25
CA SER A 105 3.90 11.90 32.13
C SER A 105 4.24 10.99 30.94
N VAL A 106 3.23 10.37 30.32
CA VAL A 106 3.43 9.44 29.21
C VAL A 106 3.29 10.22 27.90
N SER A 107 4.38 10.20 27.11
CA SER A 107 4.37 10.71 25.73
C SER A 107 3.63 9.74 24.82
N ILE A 108 2.82 10.28 23.92
CA ILE A 108 2.14 9.46 22.91
C ILE A 108 3.14 9.21 21.78
N GLN A 109 3.46 7.94 21.50
CA GLN A 109 4.34 7.58 20.40
C GLN A 109 3.58 7.60 19.08
N SER A 110 2.42 6.95 19.04
CA SER A 110 1.60 6.87 17.83
C SER A 110 0.16 7.17 18.14
N PHE A 111 -0.45 8.00 17.30
CA PHE A 111 -1.82 8.41 17.43
C PHE A 111 -2.50 8.37 16.07
N ARG A 112 -3.61 7.62 15.99
CA ARG A 112 -4.43 7.53 14.79
C ARG A 112 -5.87 7.89 15.12
N LEU A 113 -6.50 8.73 14.29
CA LEU A 113 -7.86 9.19 14.51
C LEU A 113 -8.60 9.40 13.19
N SER A 114 -9.79 8.81 13.13
CA SER A 114 -10.82 9.16 12.16
C SER A 114 -11.84 10.11 12.79
N CYS A 115 -12.10 11.25 12.16
CA CYS A 115 -13.01 12.28 12.69
C CYS A 115 -13.66 13.16 11.61
N LEU A 116 -14.65 13.93 12.04
CA LEU A 116 -15.34 14.95 11.23
C LEU A 116 -14.80 16.35 11.56
N ASN A 117 -14.55 17.15 10.51
CA ASN A 117 -14.22 18.57 10.61
C ASN A 117 -15.38 19.42 10.07
N ASN A 118 -16.39 19.64 10.91
CA ASN A 118 -17.55 20.46 10.57
C ASN A 118 -17.34 21.92 10.99
N ASP A 119 -18.03 22.85 10.33
CA ASP A 119 -17.93 24.29 10.55
C ASP A 119 -18.04 24.77 12.00
N ASN A 120 -18.87 24.09 12.78
CA ASN A 120 -19.16 24.43 14.17
C ASN A 120 -18.39 23.57 15.18
N ASP A 121 -17.58 22.62 14.70
CA ASP A 121 -16.88 21.66 15.54
C ASP A 121 -15.36 21.79 15.38
N HIS A 122 -14.75 22.52 16.32
CA HIS A 122 -13.29 22.68 16.38
C HIS A 122 -12.60 21.63 17.27
N SER A 123 -13.28 20.51 17.59
CA SER A 123 -12.73 19.48 18.47
C SER A 123 -11.40 18.94 17.95
N ILE A 124 -11.25 18.75 16.64
CA ILE A 124 -10.01 18.28 16.01
C ILE A 124 -8.80 19.16 16.37
N TYR A 125 -8.95 20.48 16.28
CA TYR A 125 -7.88 21.42 16.63
C TYR A 125 -7.51 21.34 18.11
N ARG A 126 -8.51 21.19 18.99
CA ARG A 126 -8.26 20.99 20.42
C ARG A 126 -7.48 19.70 20.68
N TRP A 127 -7.85 18.63 19.98
CA TRP A 127 -7.19 17.33 20.11
C TRP A 127 -5.75 17.37 19.62
N ILE A 128 -5.49 17.92 18.43
CA ILE A 128 -4.13 18.11 17.92
C ILE A 128 -3.28 18.89 18.92
N ASN A 129 -3.82 19.96 19.52
CA ASN A 129 -3.10 20.73 20.53
C ASN A 129 -2.74 19.89 21.78
N ILE A 130 -3.66 19.06 22.28
CA ILE A 130 -3.38 18.14 23.40
C ILE A 130 -2.29 17.13 23.02
N LEU A 131 -2.35 16.59 21.80
CA LEU A 131 -1.37 15.61 21.30
C LEU A 131 0.02 16.24 21.14
N THR A 132 0.09 17.48 20.65
CA THR A 132 1.35 18.25 20.61
C THR A 132 1.93 18.44 22.01
N GLN A 133 1.10 18.77 23.02
CA GLN A 133 1.55 18.87 24.42
C GLN A 133 2.01 17.54 25.02
N LYS A 134 1.53 16.42 24.48
CA LYS A 134 1.96 15.05 24.85
C LYS A 134 3.11 14.53 23.98
N HIS A 135 3.81 15.42 23.27
CA HIS A 135 4.97 15.11 22.43
C HIS A 135 4.72 13.95 21.44
N VAL A 136 3.58 14.01 20.74
CA VAL A 136 3.23 13.01 19.72
C VAL A 136 4.35 12.87 18.67
N ARG A 137 4.74 11.63 18.36
CA ARG A 137 5.76 11.35 17.33
C ARG A 137 5.16 10.98 15.98
N GLU A 138 4.13 10.15 15.98
CA GLU A 138 3.40 9.75 14.78
C GLU A 138 1.94 10.15 14.90
N LEU A 139 1.46 10.92 13.93
CA LEU A 139 0.10 11.43 13.89
C LEU A 139 -0.55 11.06 12.56
N HIS A 140 -1.58 10.23 12.60
CA HIS A 140 -2.40 9.87 11.45
C HIS A 140 -3.82 10.39 11.65
N LEU A 141 -4.26 11.29 10.77
CA LEU A 141 -5.61 11.86 10.82
C LEU A 141 -6.34 11.52 9.53
N LYS A 142 -7.49 10.87 9.66
CA LYS A 142 -8.50 10.76 8.60
C LYS A 142 -9.63 11.73 8.93
N VAL A 143 -9.74 12.77 8.13
CA VAL A 143 -10.63 13.90 8.36
C VAL A 143 -11.64 13.95 7.24
N ASN A 144 -12.89 13.66 7.57
CA ASN A 144 -14.00 13.86 6.67
C ASN A 144 -14.67 15.21 6.96
N SER A 145 -15.11 15.91 5.93
CA SER A 145 -15.85 17.17 6.04
C SER A 145 -17.03 17.12 5.09
N HIS A 146 -18.21 17.44 5.60
CA HIS A 146 -19.41 17.65 4.76
C HIS A 146 -19.48 19.08 4.20
N THR A 147 -18.45 19.88 4.44
CA THR A 147 -18.37 21.29 4.04
C THR A 147 -17.19 21.51 3.11
N ASN A 148 -17.30 22.49 2.22
CA ASN A 148 -16.21 22.87 1.31
C ASN A 148 -15.11 23.71 2.00
N LYS A 149 -15.05 23.73 3.35
CA LYS A 149 -14.04 24.52 4.05
C LYS A 149 -12.70 23.78 4.07
N PRO A 150 -11.60 24.44 3.68
CA PRO A 150 -10.27 23.85 3.74
C PRO A 150 -9.87 23.45 5.16
N PHE A 151 -9.23 22.29 5.30
CA PHE A 151 -8.59 21.89 6.54
C PHE A 151 -7.30 22.69 6.73
N THR A 152 -7.23 23.48 7.80
CA THR A 152 -6.06 24.34 8.04
C THR A 152 -5.06 23.64 8.93
N LEU A 153 -3.83 23.48 8.45
CA LEU A 153 -2.76 22.92 9.29
C LEU A 153 -2.44 23.85 10.47
N PRO A 154 -2.57 23.39 11.72
CA PRO A 154 -2.37 24.26 12.87
C PRO A 154 -0.90 24.62 13.09
N ARG A 155 -0.62 25.89 13.39
CA ARG A 155 0.76 26.37 13.54
C ARG A 155 1.53 25.70 14.67
N TYR A 156 0.87 25.37 15.78
CA TYR A 156 1.51 24.69 16.91
C TYR A 156 1.97 23.27 16.55
N LEU A 157 1.32 22.62 15.58
CA LEU A 157 1.73 21.29 15.11
C LEU A 157 3.05 21.37 14.33
N LEU A 158 3.25 22.42 13.52
CA LEU A 158 4.48 22.67 12.75
C LEU A 158 5.70 22.93 13.65
N VAL A 159 5.47 23.59 14.78
CA VAL A 159 6.50 23.94 15.78
C VAL A 159 6.80 22.75 16.71
N SER A 160 6.04 21.65 16.62
CA SER A 160 6.29 20.45 17.40
C SER A 160 7.72 19.95 17.21
N ASP A 161 8.41 19.71 18.32
CA ASP A 161 9.77 19.20 18.37
C ASP A 161 9.83 17.66 18.46
N SER A 162 8.68 17.00 18.47
CA SER A 162 8.57 15.54 18.59
C SER A 162 8.02 14.87 17.34
N LEU A 163 7.29 15.58 16.48
CA LEU A 163 6.55 14.98 15.36
C LEU A 163 7.51 14.54 14.24
N GLU A 164 7.57 13.23 14.00
CA GLU A 164 8.41 12.59 12.98
C GLU A 164 7.59 12.04 11.81
N VAL A 165 6.34 11.63 12.03
CA VAL A 165 5.46 11.07 10.99
C VAL A 165 4.10 11.78 11.01
N LEU A 166 3.66 12.23 9.84
CA LEU A 166 2.35 12.84 9.65
C LEU A 166 1.64 12.18 8.47
N GLY A 167 0.54 11.50 8.75
CA GLY A 167 -0.41 11.00 7.77
C GLY A 167 -1.69 11.85 7.81
N LEU A 168 -2.11 12.39 6.68
CA LEU A 168 -3.36 13.14 6.55
C LEU A 168 -4.17 12.56 5.39
N ASP A 169 -5.32 11.97 5.70
CA ASP A 169 -6.34 11.60 4.74
C ASP A 169 -7.48 12.61 4.85
N LEU A 170 -7.70 13.41 3.80
CA LEU A 170 -8.73 14.46 3.82
C LEU A 170 -9.99 14.09 3.03
N GLN A 171 -10.13 12.84 2.56
CA GLN A 171 -11.34 12.35 1.89
C GLN A 171 -11.83 13.28 0.77
N GLY A 172 -10.89 13.81 -0.01
CA GLY A 172 -11.09 14.74 -1.11
C GLY A 172 -11.24 16.21 -0.71
N ASN A 173 -10.95 16.60 0.53
CA ASN A 173 -11.01 18.01 0.94
C ASN A 173 -9.68 18.76 0.67
N VAL A 174 -9.79 20.09 0.60
CA VAL A 174 -8.65 21.00 0.41
C VAL A 174 -7.82 21.11 1.68
N VAL A 175 -6.50 21.00 1.56
CA VAL A 175 -5.56 21.35 2.63
C VAL A 175 -5.08 22.80 2.49
N LYS A 176 -5.19 23.57 3.56
CA LYS A 176 -4.60 24.91 3.66
C LYS A 176 -3.25 24.82 4.36
N LEU A 177 -2.20 24.90 3.55
CA LEU A 177 -0.81 24.86 3.99
C LEU A 177 -0.34 26.23 4.53
N PRO A 178 0.57 26.24 5.51
CA PRO A 178 1.23 27.46 5.98
C PRO A 178 2.20 28.02 4.92
N SER A 179 2.32 29.35 4.81
CA SER A 179 3.07 29.99 3.72
C SER A 179 4.60 30.02 3.89
N HIS A 180 5.13 29.91 5.12
CA HIS A 180 6.57 30.12 5.40
C HIS A 180 7.17 29.16 6.43
N VAL A 181 6.43 28.15 6.89
CA VAL A 181 6.87 27.27 7.98
C VAL A 181 6.55 25.83 7.61
N GLY A 182 7.58 25.00 7.49
CA GLY A 182 7.44 23.55 7.44
C GLY A 182 7.70 22.91 8.80
N PHE A 183 7.74 21.58 8.84
CA PHE A 183 8.02 20.83 10.06
C PHE A 183 9.51 20.70 10.34
N SER A 184 9.92 20.97 11.57
CA SER A 184 11.34 20.93 11.94
C SER A 184 11.93 19.51 12.03
N ARG A 185 11.12 18.51 12.41
CA ARG A 185 11.56 17.12 12.68
C ARG A 185 10.89 16.05 11.83
N LEU A 186 10.00 16.44 10.91
CA LEU A 186 9.24 15.48 10.13
C LEU A 186 10.16 14.69 9.18
N LYS A 187 10.10 13.37 9.30
CA LYS A 187 10.80 12.39 8.47
C LYS A 187 9.88 11.75 7.45
N SER A 188 8.58 11.66 7.73
CA SER A 188 7.60 11.08 6.81
C SER A 188 6.34 11.93 6.73
N LEU A 189 5.96 12.27 5.50
CA LEU A 189 4.70 12.93 5.17
C LEU A 189 3.91 12.04 4.22
N LYS A 190 2.69 11.67 4.62
CA LYS A 190 1.73 10.95 3.78
C LYS A 190 0.47 11.82 3.65
N LEU A 191 0.19 12.27 2.44
CA LEU A 191 -1.07 12.92 2.09
C LEU A 191 -1.91 11.91 1.31
N VAL A 192 -3.14 11.70 1.74
CA VAL A 192 -4.10 10.78 1.14
C VAL A 192 -5.35 11.57 0.79
N ASN A 193 -5.91 11.34 -0.38
CA ASN A 193 -7.18 11.93 -0.83
C ASN A 193 -7.26 13.44 -0.54
N THR A 194 -6.25 14.20 -0.96
CA THR A 194 -6.09 15.62 -0.57
C THR A 194 -6.03 16.52 -1.80
N GLN A 195 -6.80 17.62 -1.79
CA GLN A 195 -6.71 18.64 -2.82
C GLN A 195 -5.66 19.70 -2.48
N LEU A 196 -4.73 19.94 -3.40
CA LEU A 196 -3.69 20.95 -3.33
C LEU A 196 -3.98 22.05 -4.38
N LEU A 197 -4.12 23.29 -3.91
CA LEU A 197 -4.55 24.42 -4.76
C LEU A 197 -3.42 25.33 -5.24
N ASP A 198 -2.24 25.26 -4.62
CA ASP A 198 -1.14 26.18 -4.91
C ASP A 198 0.20 25.44 -4.92
N GLN A 199 0.77 25.33 -6.12
CA GLN A 199 2.04 24.66 -6.37
C GLN A 199 3.22 25.31 -5.63
N VAL A 200 3.21 26.65 -5.46
CA VAL A 200 4.29 27.38 -4.80
C VAL A 200 4.20 27.19 -3.29
N LEU A 201 2.99 27.26 -2.72
CA LEU A 201 2.79 26.99 -1.30
C LEU A 201 3.14 25.55 -0.95
N PHE A 202 2.75 24.58 -1.79
CA PHE A 202 3.11 23.19 -1.57
C PHE A 202 4.63 22.97 -1.62
N HIS A 203 5.31 23.52 -2.64
CA HIS A 203 6.76 23.44 -2.76
C HIS A 203 7.48 24.07 -1.55
N ASN A 204 7.05 25.26 -1.12
CA ASN A 204 7.61 25.94 0.05
C ASN A 204 7.39 25.15 1.35
N PHE A 205 6.26 24.47 1.47
CA PHE A 205 5.94 23.64 2.62
C PHE A 205 6.83 22.40 2.70
N ILE A 206 7.00 21.65 1.61
CA ILE A 206 7.85 20.45 1.60
C ILE A 206 9.34 20.80 1.76
N THR A 207 9.81 21.91 1.16
CA THR A 207 11.20 22.39 1.33
C THR A 207 11.45 22.93 2.73
N GLY A 208 10.41 23.41 3.41
CA GLY A 208 10.44 23.76 4.84
C GLY A 208 10.57 22.56 5.78
N CYS A 209 10.57 21.32 5.28
CA CYS A 209 10.75 20.09 6.05
C CYS A 209 12.14 19.48 5.79
N PRO A 210 13.21 19.96 6.44
CA PRO A 210 14.59 19.61 6.07
C PRO A 210 14.98 18.16 6.33
N LEU A 211 14.28 17.45 7.22
CA LEU A 211 14.57 16.06 7.61
C LEU A 211 13.67 15.03 6.88
N LEU A 212 12.89 15.47 5.89
CA LEU A 212 11.93 14.61 5.21
C LEU A 212 12.63 13.52 4.38
N GLU A 213 12.42 12.27 4.76
CA GLU A 213 12.98 11.08 4.10
C GLU A 213 11.94 10.35 3.24
N VAL A 214 10.65 10.43 3.59
CA VAL A 214 9.55 9.75 2.90
C VAL A 214 8.44 10.74 2.58
N LEU A 215 8.07 10.82 1.31
CA LEU A 215 6.92 11.58 0.83
C LEU A 215 5.98 10.63 0.09
N SER A 216 4.74 10.53 0.56
CA SER A 216 3.66 9.78 -0.09
C SER A 216 2.52 10.73 -0.45
N LEU A 217 2.16 10.76 -1.73
CA LEU A 217 1.03 11.50 -2.28
C LEU A 217 0.08 10.48 -2.90
N GLU A 218 -0.93 10.07 -2.14
CA GLU A 218 -1.90 9.05 -2.54
C GLU A 218 -3.24 9.72 -2.78
N GLY A 219 -3.82 9.51 -3.95
CA GLY A 219 -5.07 10.13 -4.35
C GLY A 219 -5.09 11.66 -4.27
N CYS A 220 -3.98 12.33 -4.58
CA CYS A 220 -3.90 13.78 -4.42
C CYS A 220 -4.31 14.50 -5.71
N LEU A 221 -5.12 15.55 -5.58
CA LEU A 221 -5.52 16.40 -6.70
C LEU A 221 -4.67 17.67 -6.75
N PHE A 222 -4.19 18.02 -7.94
CA PHE A 222 -3.26 19.13 -8.18
C PHE A 222 -3.94 20.21 -9.03
N GLN A 223 -4.83 20.97 -8.39
CA GLN A 223 -5.67 21.93 -9.10
C GLN A 223 -4.84 23.09 -9.67
N ASP A 224 -4.87 23.25 -11.00
CA ASP A 224 -4.14 24.28 -11.76
C ASP A 224 -2.60 24.23 -11.65
N PHE A 225 -2.03 23.07 -11.25
CA PHE A 225 -0.58 22.89 -11.20
C PHE A 225 -0.02 22.78 -12.60
N LYS A 226 0.93 23.66 -12.93
CA LYS A 226 1.73 23.52 -14.16
C LYS A 226 2.92 22.60 -13.93
N VAL A 227 3.55 22.70 -12.76
CA VAL A 227 4.74 21.92 -12.41
C VAL A 227 4.64 21.46 -10.95
N LEU A 228 4.74 20.16 -10.74
CA LEU A 228 4.98 19.55 -9.44
C LEU A 228 6.49 19.37 -9.24
N ASP A 229 7.11 20.32 -8.55
CA ASP A 229 8.56 20.31 -8.28
C ASP A 229 8.87 19.67 -6.92
N ILE A 230 9.44 18.46 -6.96
CA ILE A 230 9.91 17.69 -5.80
C ILE A 230 11.45 17.72 -5.80
N SER A 231 11.99 18.79 -5.23
CA SER A 231 13.44 19.02 -5.06
C SER A 231 13.81 18.96 -3.59
N LEU A 232 14.03 17.75 -3.05
CA LEU A 232 14.32 17.51 -1.64
C LEU A 232 15.66 16.76 -1.49
N SER A 233 16.57 17.28 -0.65
CA SER A 233 17.93 16.74 -0.52
C SER A 233 18.01 15.42 0.24
N ASN A 234 17.15 15.24 1.25
CA ASN A 234 17.16 14.07 2.16
C ASN A 234 16.11 13.01 1.82
N LEU A 235 15.32 13.22 0.76
CA LEU A 235 14.25 12.30 0.38
C LEU A 235 14.83 10.98 -0.13
N LYS A 236 14.46 9.87 0.53
CA LYS A 236 14.88 8.50 0.21
C LYS A 236 13.78 7.70 -0.48
N LYS A 237 12.51 7.99 -0.19
CA LYS A 237 11.35 7.32 -0.79
C LYS A 237 10.32 8.36 -1.25
N LEU A 238 9.94 8.26 -2.52
CA LEU A 238 8.86 9.03 -3.11
C LEU A 238 7.79 8.07 -3.63
N VAL A 239 6.55 8.28 -3.20
CA VAL A 239 5.37 7.56 -3.69
C VAL A 239 4.38 8.60 -4.20
N ILE A 240 3.94 8.43 -5.44
CA ILE A 240 2.85 9.20 -6.05
C ILE A 240 1.88 8.15 -6.58
N ASP A 241 0.70 8.07 -6.00
CA ASP A 241 -0.34 7.12 -6.40
C ASP A 241 -1.63 7.87 -6.65
N ASN A 242 -2.14 7.85 -7.88
CA ASN A 242 -3.40 8.45 -8.28
C ASN A 242 -4.29 7.43 -8.99
N ALA A 243 -4.14 6.14 -8.70
CA ALA A 243 -4.92 5.09 -9.39
C ALA A 243 -6.38 5.02 -8.95
N ASP A 244 -6.67 5.34 -7.68
CA ASP A 244 -7.99 5.12 -7.08
C ASP A 244 -9.03 6.23 -7.35
N TRP A 245 -8.75 7.21 -8.22
CA TRP A 245 -9.61 8.38 -8.37
C TRP A 245 -10.66 8.24 -9.49
N VAL A 246 -11.89 8.05 -9.04
CA VAL A 246 -13.12 8.18 -9.84
C VAL A 246 -13.53 9.65 -9.87
N GLU A 247 -13.11 10.37 -10.91
CA GLU A 247 -13.51 11.74 -11.26
C GLU A 247 -13.15 12.89 -10.27
N PRO A 248 -12.91 14.13 -10.75
CA PRO A 248 -12.77 14.54 -12.14
C PRO A 248 -11.34 14.30 -12.65
N PHE A 249 -11.23 13.58 -13.78
CA PHE A 249 -9.97 13.26 -14.48
C PHE A 249 -9.10 14.47 -14.83
N ASP A 250 -9.68 15.67 -14.82
CA ASP A 250 -9.02 16.92 -15.23
C ASP A 250 -8.06 17.52 -14.18
N GLN A 251 -8.09 17.03 -12.93
CA GLN A 251 -7.35 17.59 -11.79
C GLN A 251 -6.17 16.72 -11.31
N GLY A 252 -5.83 15.69 -12.09
CA GLY A 252 -4.66 14.84 -11.87
C GLY A 252 -3.36 15.40 -12.46
N LEU A 253 -2.38 14.52 -12.68
CA LEU A 253 -1.06 14.90 -13.21
C LEU A 253 -1.01 15.07 -14.73
N ARG A 254 -2.06 14.69 -15.48
CA ARG A 254 -2.07 14.67 -16.96
C ARG A 254 -1.60 15.97 -17.61
N LYS A 255 -1.99 17.12 -17.04
CA LYS A 255 -1.64 18.48 -17.52
C LYS A 255 -0.50 19.12 -16.73
N CYS A 256 0.16 18.36 -15.88
CA CYS A 256 1.19 18.81 -14.96
C CYS A 256 2.55 18.18 -15.32
N GLU A 257 3.61 18.99 -15.30
CA GLU A 257 4.98 18.48 -15.39
C GLU A 257 5.45 17.99 -14.02
N LEU A 258 5.99 16.77 -13.96
CA LEU A 258 6.59 16.22 -12.74
C LEU A 258 8.11 16.38 -12.82
N LYS A 259 8.66 17.20 -11.91
CA LYS A 259 10.10 17.43 -11.80
C LYS A 259 10.62 16.85 -10.50
N ILE A 260 11.56 15.92 -10.61
CA ILE A 260 12.17 15.26 -9.45
C ILE A 260 13.66 15.56 -9.41
N ALA A 261 14.12 16.31 -8.40
CA ALA A 261 15.53 16.62 -8.19
C ALA A 261 15.97 16.23 -6.76
N CYS A 262 15.83 14.94 -6.45
CA CYS A 262 16.17 14.38 -5.15
C CYS A 262 17.46 13.55 -5.23
N ALA A 263 18.59 14.06 -4.72
CA ALA A 263 19.89 13.40 -4.87
C ALA A 263 20.07 12.11 -4.05
N SER A 264 19.24 11.91 -3.03
CA SER A 264 19.32 10.77 -2.10
C SER A 264 18.21 9.74 -2.32
N LEU A 265 17.47 9.83 -3.42
CA LEU A 265 16.27 9.02 -3.66
C LEU A 265 16.64 7.56 -3.93
N VAL A 266 16.20 6.64 -3.10
CA VAL A 266 16.50 5.21 -3.24
C VAL A 266 15.33 4.45 -3.87
N GLN A 267 14.10 4.91 -3.59
CA GLN A 267 12.88 4.26 -4.03
C GLN A 267 11.92 5.28 -4.66
N PHE A 268 11.40 4.95 -5.83
CA PHE A 268 10.40 5.73 -6.55
C PHE A 268 9.24 4.82 -6.92
N ALA A 269 8.04 5.20 -6.51
CA ALA A 269 6.81 4.55 -6.91
C ALA A 269 5.87 5.57 -7.52
N PHE A 270 5.38 5.25 -8.71
CA PHE A 270 4.39 6.01 -9.45
C PHE A 270 3.24 5.10 -9.82
N SER A 271 2.02 5.53 -9.54
CA SER A 271 0.78 4.84 -9.88
C SER A 271 -0.26 5.87 -10.34
N GLY A 272 -1.03 5.59 -11.39
CA GLY A 272 -2.05 6.50 -11.94
C GLY A 272 -1.74 7.05 -13.34
N GLU A 273 -2.45 8.10 -13.73
CA GLU A 273 -2.29 8.72 -15.05
C GLU A 273 -0.96 9.47 -15.18
N LEU A 274 -0.22 9.20 -16.26
CA LEU A 274 1.12 9.76 -16.48
C LEU A 274 1.12 11.30 -16.52
N PRO A 275 2.14 11.95 -15.93
CA PRO A 275 2.31 13.38 -16.07
C PRO A 275 2.62 13.76 -17.51
N GLN A 276 2.31 15.00 -17.89
CA GLN A 276 2.61 15.53 -19.22
C GLN A 276 4.08 15.30 -19.59
N HIS A 277 4.98 15.63 -18.66
CA HIS A 277 6.40 15.35 -18.78
C HIS A 277 7.00 15.00 -17.41
N LEU A 278 7.73 13.90 -17.37
CA LEU A 278 8.62 13.52 -16.27
C LEU A 278 10.03 13.99 -16.58
N SER A 279 10.63 14.71 -15.64
CA SER A 279 12.01 15.19 -15.72
C SER A 279 12.76 14.94 -14.43
N TRP A 280 14.00 14.49 -14.57
CA TRP A 280 14.92 14.32 -13.45
C TRP A 280 15.94 15.46 -13.46
N GLY A 281 16.14 16.12 -12.32
CA GLY A 281 17.11 17.21 -12.21
C GLY A 281 18.56 16.77 -12.45
N LYS A 282 18.86 15.49 -12.17
CA LYS A 282 20.10 14.79 -12.53
C LYS A 282 19.75 13.36 -12.93
N ASN A 283 20.64 12.69 -13.66
CA ASN A 283 20.46 11.27 -13.97
C ASN A 283 20.18 10.48 -12.67
N PRO A 284 19.04 9.79 -12.56
CA PRO A 284 18.58 9.18 -11.32
C PRO A 284 19.37 7.93 -10.89
N SER A 285 20.62 7.77 -11.34
CA SER A 285 21.58 6.67 -11.06
C SER A 285 21.69 6.17 -9.60
N PHE A 286 21.20 6.93 -8.62
CA PHE A 286 21.13 6.56 -7.21
C PHE A 286 19.92 5.65 -6.87
N LEU A 287 18.95 5.55 -7.78
CA LEU A 287 17.71 4.81 -7.58
C LEU A 287 17.99 3.31 -7.57
N LYS A 288 17.50 2.62 -6.55
CA LYS A 288 17.63 1.16 -6.42
C LYS A 288 16.35 0.42 -6.75
N ALA A 289 15.20 1.06 -6.53
CA ALA A 289 13.90 0.48 -6.82
C ALA A 289 13.00 1.48 -7.54
N ALA A 290 12.38 1.04 -8.63
CA ALA A 290 11.35 1.77 -9.35
C ALA A 290 10.07 0.94 -9.44
N SER A 291 8.92 1.58 -9.26
CA SER A 291 7.60 0.99 -9.44
C SER A 291 6.79 1.95 -10.32
N ILE A 292 6.30 1.48 -11.46
CA ILE A 292 5.61 2.32 -12.45
C ILE A 292 4.32 1.61 -12.84
N PHE A 293 3.19 2.18 -12.42
CA PHE A 293 1.84 1.67 -12.62
C PHE A 293 1.04 2.74 -13.35
N ALA A 294 1.18 2.79 -14.68
CA ALA A 294 0.59 3.84 -15.49
C ALA A 294 -0.60 3.30 -16.29
N PHE A 295 -1.72 4.02 -16.26
CA PHE A 295 -2.83 3.84 -17.20
C PHE A 295 -3.19 5.18 -17.85
N TRP A 296 -3.94 5.12 -18.95
CA TRP A 296 -4.40 6.30 -19.68
C TRP A 296 -5.91 6.48 -19.52
N GLY A 297 -6.34 7.71 -19.19
CA GLY A 297 -7.74 8.03 -18.89
C GLY A 297 -8.72 8.00 -20.08
N GLU A 298 -8.25 7.76 -21.30
CA GLU A 298 -9.10 7.56 -22.47
C GLU A 298 -9.15 6.07 -22.83
N ARG A 299 -10.12 5.35 -22.27
CA ARG A 299 -10.63 4.14 -22.91
C ARG A 299 -11.25 4.56 -24.23
N ILE A 300 -10.48 4.54 -25.31
CA ILE A 300 -11.06 4.59 -26.65
C ILE A 300 -11.76 3.25 -26.83
N GLU A 301 -13.09 3.23 -26.75
CA GLU A 301 -13.96 2.11 -27.15
C GLU A 301 -13.92 1.88 -28.67
N SER A 302 -12.74 1.84 -29.29
CA SER A 302 -12.60 1.51 -30.69
C SER A 302 -11.52 0.45 -30.86
N ASP A 303 -11.91 -0.64 -31.52
CA ASP A 303 -11.11 -1.82 -31.85
C ASP A 303 -9.82 -1.54 -32.68
N ASP A 304 -9.53 -0.28 -33.01
CA ASP A 304 -8.29 0.17 -33.67
C ASP A 304 -7.50 1.11 -32.73
N VAL A 305 -6.87 0.57 -31.68
CA VAL A 305 -5.91 1.33 -30.86
C VAL A 305 -4.62 1.51 -31.67
N VAL A 306 -4.57 2.54 -32.51
CA VAL A 306 -3.29 3.04 -33.03
C VAL A 306 -2.51 3.56 -31.82
N LEU A 307 -1.55 2.77 -31.34
CA LEU A 307 -0.63 3.19 -30.28
C LEU A 307 0.01 4.51 -30.69
N ASN A 308 -0.24 5.56 -29.91
CA ASN A 308 0.35 6.87 -30.17
C ASN A 308 1.88 6.78 -30.01
N GLU A 309 2.62 6.93 -31.11
CA GLU A 309 4.09 6.86 -31.13
C GLU A 309 4.74 7.79 -30.10
N GLU A 310 4.15 8.96 -29.83
CA GLU A 310 4.66 9.89 -28.82
C GLU A 310 4.62 9.29 -27.41
N LEU A 311 3.58 8.51 -27.10
CA LEU A 311 3.41 7.85 -25.81
C LEU A 311 4.37 6.68 -25.64
N VAL A 312 4.54 5.88 -26.70
CA VAL A 312 5.53 4.79 -26.73
C VAL A 312 6.93 5.36 -26.47
N ASN A 313 7.29 6.43 -27.17
CA ASN A 313 8.56 7.12 -26.97
C ASN A 313 8.73 7.67 -25.56
N TYR A 314 7.65 8.18 -24.97
CA TYR A 314 7.66 8.69 -23.60
C TYR A 314 7.86 7.58 -22.56
N ILE A 315 7.14 6.45 -22.68
CA ILE A 315 7.33 5.27 -21.83
C ILE A 315 8.78 4.75 -21.94
N PHE A 316 9.30 4.62 -23.16
CA PHE A 316 10.69 4.19 -23.36
C PHE A 316 11.70 5.17 -22.79
N LYS A 317 11.43 6.48 -22.84
CA LYS A 317 12.25 7.47 -22.15
C LYS A 317 12.28 7.20 -20.64
N ILE A 318 11.13 7.00 -20.01
CA ILE A 318 11.04 6.71 -18.56
C ILE A 318 11.80 5.42 -18.22
N LEU A 319 11.59 4.34 -18.98
CA LEU A 319 12.27 3.05 -18.75
C LEU A 319 13.79 3.14 -18.94
N ARG A 320 14.26 3.93 -19.92
CA ARG A 320 15.69 4.24 -20.11
C ARG A 320 16.27 5.01 -18.93
N GLU A 321 15.51 5.93 -18.33
CA GLU A 321 15.97 6.71 -17.18
C GLU A 321 16.12 5.83 -15.91
N VAL A 322 15.29 4.80 -15.75
CA VAL A 322 15.34 3.87 -14.60
C VAL A 322 16.10 2.57 -14.88
N CYS A 323 16.85 2.46 -15.98
CA CYS A 323 17.45 1.19 -16.41
C CYS A 323 18.51 0.59 -15.46
N HIS A 324 19.01 1.38 -14.51
CA HIS A 324 20.08 1.02 -13.59
C HIS A 324 19.60 0.43 -12.25
N VAL A 325 18.28 0.36 -12.03
CA VAL A 325 17.69 -0.12 -10.77
C VAL A 325 17.92 -1.61 -10.54
N GLU A 326 17.92 -2.03 -9.27
CA GLU A 326 18.01 -3.44 -8.87
C GLU A 326 16.63 -4.11 -8.80
N VAL A 327 15.58 -3.31 -8.55
CA VAL A 327 14.19 -3.74 -8.41
C VAL A 327 13.31 -2.91 -9.34
N LEU A 328 12.55 -3.56 -10.22
CA LEU A 328 11.61 -2.91 -11.12
C LEU A 328 10.23 -3.57 -11.00
N LYS A 329 9.19 -2.77 -10.78
CA LYS A 329 7.79 -3.20 -10.84
C LYS A 329 7.07 -2.45 -11.95
N LEU A 330 6.36 -3.16 -12.84
CA LEU A 330 5.59 -2.57 -13.94
C LEU A 330 4.18 -3.14 -13.98
N GLN A 331 3.21 -2.32 -14.36
CA GLN A 331 1.84 -2.74 -14.63
C GLN A 331 1.67 -3.26 -16.07
N MET A 332 0.67 -4.12 -16.27
CA MET A 332 0.23 -4.64 -17.58
C MET A 332 0.14 -3.56 -18.66
N CYS A 333 -0.49 -2.41 -18.41
CA CYS A 333 -0.68 -1.37 -19.44
C CYS A 333 0.63 -0.89 -20.06
N ILE A 334 1.75 -0.88 -19.31
CA ILE A 334 3.06 -0.49 -19.84
C ILE A 334 3.56 -1.52 -20.87
N LEU A 335 3.21 -2.79 -20.69
CA LEU A 335 3.62 -3.88 -21.59
C LEU A 335 2.97 -3.78 -22.97
N GLU A 336 1.79 -3.19 -23.08
CA GLU A 336 1.15 -2.90 -24.38
C GLU A 336 1.99 -1.93 -25.22
N TYR A 337 2.61 -0.94 -24.57
CA TYR A 337 3.50 0.00 -25.24
C TYR A 337 4.91 -0.56 -25.51
N ILE A 338 5.31 -1.63 -24.80
CA ILE A 338 6.56 -2.35 -25.08
C ILE A 338 6.40 -3.29 -26.28
N TYR A 339 5.19 -3.79 -26.53
CA TYR A 339 4.93 -4.79 -27.57
C TYR A 339 5.44 -4.38 -28.97
N PRO A 340 5.25 -3.14 -29.46
CA PRO A 340 5.83 -2.72 -30.74
C PRO A 340 7.35 -2.85 -30.82
N ALA A 341 8.07 -2.66 -29.71
CA ALA A 341 9.52 -2.80 -29.68
C ALA A 341 9.99 -4.26 -29.74
N VAL A 342 9.09 -5.24 -29.60
CA VAL A 342 9.41 -6.65 -29.88
C VAL A 342 9.76 -6.83 -31.37
N ALA A 343 9.09 -6.09 -32.26
CA ALA A 343 9.36 -6.12 -33.70
C ALA A 343 10.60 -5.29 -34.10
N GLU A 344 10.92 -4.23 -33.34
CA GLU A 344 12.05 -3.31 -33.59
C GLU A 344 12.98 -3.19 -32.35
N PRO A 345 13.82 -4.21 -32.08
CA PRO A 345 14.54 -4.34 -30.81
C PRO A 345 15.72 -3.37 -30.62
N GLU A 346 16.17 -2.66 -31.67
CA GLU A 346 17.34 -1.77 -31.61
C GLU A 346 17.14 -0.54 -30.69
N CYS A 347 15.90 -0.23 -30.33
CA CYS A 347 15.53 0.99 -29.61
C CYS A 347 15.34 0.82 -28.09
N PHE A 348 15.49 -0.38 -27.52
CA PHE A 348 15.18 -0.59 -26.10
C PHE A 348 16.43 -0.68 -25.20
N THR A 349 16.27 -0.41 -23.91
CA THR A 349 17.38 -0.38 -22.94
C THR A 349 17.61 -1.75 -22.30
N THR A 350 18.85 -2.03 -21.89
CA THR A 350 19.19 -3.27 -21.15
C THR A 350 19.31 -2.97 -19.66
N PHE A 351 18.62 -3.75 -18.85
CA PHE A 351 18.60 -3.66 -17.40
C PHE A 351 19.68 -4.54 -16.76
N TYR A 352 20.95 -4.17 -16.90
CA TYR A 352 22.07 -4.99 -16.42
C TYR A 352 22.11 -5.20 -14.90
N ASN A 353 21.63 -4.23 -14.12
CA ASN A 353 21.65 -4.29 -12.66
C ASN A 353 20.40 -4.95 -12.07
N LEU A 354 19.40 -5.25 -12.89
CA LEU A 354 18.10 -5.71 -12.41
C LEU A 354 18.19 -7.13 -11.87
N LYS A 355 17.82 -7.27 -10.60
CA LYS A 355 17.79 -8.56 -9.88
C LYS A 355 16.37 -9.02 -9.64
N THR A 356 15.43 -8.08 -9.47
CA THR A 356 14.03 -8.37 -9.18
C THR A 356 13.12 -7.65 -10.16
N LEU A 357 12.30 -8.40 -10.88
CA LEU A 357 11.28 -7.90 -11.79
C LEU A 357 9.91 -8.36 -11.28
N THR A 358 8.97 -7.43 -11.19
CA THR A 358 7.59 -7.70 -10.83
C THR A 358 6.67 -7.12 -11.90
N LEU A 359 5.74 -7.93 -12.39
CA LEU A 359 4.85 -7.57 -13.49
C LEU A 359 3.41 -7.98 -13.16
N SER A 360 2.44 -7.24 -13.69
CA SER A 360 1.10 -7.76 -13.93
C SER A 360 0.87 -7.94 -15.43
N ILE A 361 0.16 -9.01 -15.83
CA ILE A 361 -0.13 -9.36 -17.24
C ILE A 361 -1.53 -9.92 -17.39
N PHE A 362 -2.07 -9.89 -18.61
CA PHE A 362 -3.09 -10.83 -19.06
C PHE A 362 -2.43 -11.97 -19.83
N MET A 363 -3.04 -13.15 -19.85
CA MET A 363 -2.56 -14.31 -20.63
C MET A 363 -2.88 -14.21 -22.13
N VAL A 364 -2.57 -13.06 -22.73
CA VAL A 364 -2.73 -12.76 -24.16
C VAL A 364 -1.36 -12.63 -24.83
N LYS A 365 -1.29 -12.93 -26.14
CA LYS A 365 -0.05 -12.94 -26.93
C LYS A 365 0.84 -11.70 -26.73
N CYS A 366 0.29 -10.50 -26.80
CA CYS A 366 1.06 -9.27 -26.70
C CYS A 366 1.81 -9.13 -25.35
N TYR A 367 1.15 -9.45 -24.24
CA TYR A 367 1.74 -9.36 -22.90
C TYR A 367 2.85 -10.38 -22.68
N ILE A 368 2.67 -11.60 -23.18
CA ILE A 368 3.67 -12.66 -23.09
C ILE A 368 4.90 -12.34 -23.94
N GLU A 369 4.71 -11.83 -25.17
CA GLU A 369 5.83 -11.39 -26.00
C GLU A 369 6.60 -10.22 -25.35
N SER A 370 5.89 -9.26 -24.75
CA SER A 370 6.50 -8.18 -23.95
C SER A 370 7.24 -8.70 -22.71
N LEU A 371 6.70 -9.69 -22.01
CA LEU A 371 7.37 -10.36 -20.88
C LEU A 371 8.68 -11.00 -21.34
N ILE A 372 8.64 -11.81 -22.41
CA ILE A 372 9.83 -12.47 -22.96
C ILE A 372 10.88 -11.45 -23.38
N TYR A 373 10.44 -10.38 -24.02
CA TYR A 373 11.32 -9.29 -24.42
C TYR A 373 12.01 -8.63 -23.21
N LEU A 374 11.26 -8.31 -22.16
CA LEU A 374 11.83 -7.78 -20.91
C LEU A 374 12.83 -8.76 -20.26
N LEU A 375 12.55 -10.06 -20.29
CA LEU A 375 13.48 -11.08 -19.79
C LEU A 375 14.79 -11.10 -20.59
N LYS A 376 14.75 -10.88 -21.92
CA LYS A 376 15.96 -10.72 -22.75
C LYS A 376 16.73 -9.45 -22.39
N CYS A 377 16.03 -8.38 -22.05
CA CYS A 377 16.62 -7.11 -21.64
C CYS A 377 17.18 -7.14 -20.20
N ALA A 378 16.87 -8.15 -19.39
CA ALA A 378 17.31 -8.27 -18.00
C ALA A 378 18.21 -9.51 -17.78
N PRO A 379 19.43 -9.55 -18.33
CA PRO A 379 20.25 -10.77 -18.36
C PRO A 379 20.67 -11.29 -16.98
N ASN A 380 20.71 -10.44 -15.95
CA ASN A 380 21.14 -10.77 -14.59
C ASN A 380 19.98 -10.96 -13.61
N LEU A 381 18.75 -11.09 -14.11
CA LEU A 381 17.55 -11.24 -13.30
C LEU A 381 17.61 -12.51 -12.43
N GLN A 382 17.29 -12.38 -11.14
CA GLN A 382 17.34 -13.47 -10.15
C GLN A 382 15.97 -13.86 -9.61
N PHE A 383 15.07 -12.90 -9.51
CA PHE A 383 13.71 -13.08 -9.01
C PHE A 383 12.70 -12.46 -9.97
N LEU A 384 11.70 -13.23 -10.36
CA LEU A 384 10.57 -12.79 -11.15
C LEU A 384 9.27 -13.02 -10.38
N SER A 385 8.41 -12.01 -10.30
CA SER A 385 7.03 -12.16 -9.83
C SER A 385 6.07 -11.71 -10.91
N VAL A 386 5.10 -12.54 -11.26
CA VAL A 386 4.07 -12.23 -12.25
C VAL A 386 2.71 -12.41 -11.60
N LEU A 387 1.90 -11.37 -11.61
CA LEU A 387 0.46 -11.46 -11.37
C LEU A 387 -0.24 -11.62 -12.70
N VAL A 388 -1.08 -12.64 -12.79
CA VAL A 388 -2.07 -12.74 -13.85
C VAL A 388 -3.36 -12.15 -13.29
N ASP A 389 -3.82 -11.05 -13.89
CA ASP A 389 -5.00 -10.34 -13.42
C ASP A 389 -6.07 -10.48 -14.49
N ASP A 390 -7.12 -11.25 -14.23
CA ASP A 390 -8.25 -11.44 -15.16
C ASP A 390 -9.49 -10.62 -14.76
N GLU A 391 -9.44 -9.83 -13.68
CA GLU A 391 -10.64 -9.25 -13.05
C GLU A 391 -11.11 -7.92 -13.65
N LEU A 392 -10.28 -7.20 -14.42
CA LEU A 392 -10.50 -5.77 -14.71
C LEU A 392 -11.10 -5.40 -16.07
N PHE A 393 -11.27 -6.33 -17.02
CA PHE A 393 -11.76 -5.98 -18.37
C PHE A 393 -12.74 -7.00 -18.95
N PRO A 394 -13.84 -6.53 -19.60
CA PRO A 394 -14.74 -7.41 -20.32
C PRO A 394 -13.97 -8.11 -21.45
N GLU A 395 -14.24 -9.41 -21.60
CA GLU A 395 -13.60 -10.31 -22.57
C GLU A 395 -13.23 -9.57 -23.87
N PRO A 396 -11.94 -9.52 -24.24
CA PRO A 396 -11.58 -8.94 -25.51
C PRO A 396 -12.23 -9.79 -26.61
N SER A 397 -12.94 -9.11 -27.50
CA SER A 397 -13.37 -9.62 -28.81
C SER A 397 -12.24 -10.46 -29.44
N GLU A 398 -12.50 -11.76 -29.63
CA GLU A 398 -11.59 -12.70 -30.31
C GLU A 398 -10.11 -12.63 -29.87
N CYS A 399 -9.84 -12.69 -28.55
CA CYS A 399 -8.48 -12.52 -28.07
C CYS A 399 -7.51 -13.62 -28.52
N ASN A 400 -6.34 -13.23 -29.05
CA ASN A 400 -5.22 -14.11 -29.42
C ASN A 400 -4.57 -14.75 -28.16
N TYR A 401 -5.27 -15.65 -27.50
CA TYR A 401 -4.71 -16.47 -26.43
C TYR A 401 -3.51 -17.26 -26.97
N ILE A 402 -2.41 -17.23 -26.22
CA ILE A 402 -1.25 -18.06 -26.56
C ILE A 402 -1.55 -19.50 -26.19
N SER A 403 -1.51 -20.39 -27.18
CA SER A 403 -1.55 -21.83 -26.94
C SER A 403 -0.19 -22.41 -26.56
N GLU A 404 0.91 -21.79 -27.05
CA GLU A 404 2.28 -22.23 -26.77
C GLU A 404 3.25 -21.06 -26.74
N ILE A 405 4.09 -21.00 -25.70
CA ILE A 405 5.15 -19.99 -25.60
C ILE A 405 6.40 -20.50 -26.32
N PRO A 406 6.98 -19.73 -27.28
CA PRO A 406 8.17 -20.15 -28.01
C PRO A 406 9.35 -20.47 -27.08
N ASP A 407 10.02 -21.60 -27.35
CA ASP A 407 11.26 -21.94 -26.66
C ASP A 407 12.40 -21.09 -27.25
N GLU A 408 12.78 -20.06 -26.51
CA GLU A 408 13.89 -19.19 -26.88
C GLU A 408 14.98 -19.19 -25.80
N ALA A 409 16.24 -19.14 -26.22
CA ALA A 409 17.37 -19.05 -25.31
C ALA A 409 17.43 -17.64 -24.69
N ILE A 410 16.94 -17.52 -23.46
CA ILE A 410 16.97 -16.27 -22.69
C ILE A 410 18.05 -16.36 -21.62
N ALA A 411 19.03 -15.46 -21.69
CA ALA A 411 20.24 -15.48 -20.85
C ALA A 411 19.95 -15.50 -19.34
N CYS A 412 18.90 -14.80 -18.89
CA CYS A 412 18.56 -14.79 -17.47
C CYS A 412 17.99 -16.15 -17.00
N LEU A 413 17.17 -16.81 -17.84
CA LEU A 413 16.59 -18.13 -17.52
C LEU A 413 17.67 -19.22 -17.43
N THR A 414 18.72 -19.10 -18.24
CA THR A 414 19.81 -20.08 -18.28
C THR A 414 20.83 -19.87 -17.15
N CYS A 415 21.13 -18.63 -16.78
CA CYS A 415 22.29 -18.33 -15.91
C CYS A 415 21.95 -17.77 -14.52
N HIS A 416 20.84 -17.05 -14.35
CA HIS A 416 20.65 -16.19 -13.17
C HIS A 416 19.30 -16.33 -12.46
N LEU A 417 18.22 -16.72 -13.14
CA LEU A 417 16.88 -16.73 -12.57
C LEU A 417 16.69 -17.89 -11.59
N LYS A 418 16.67 -17.57 -10.31
CA LYS A 418 16.59 -18.54 -9.20
C LYS A 418 15.18 -18.74 -8.67
N THR A 419 14.35 -17.71 -8.72
CA THR A 419 13.01 -17.76 -8.14
C THR A 419 11.97 -17.15 -9.08
N VAL A 420 10.86 -17.87 -9.25
CA VAL A 420 9.66 -17.39 -9.95
C VAL A 420 8.47 -17.48 -9.00
N LYS A 421 7.73 -16.38 -8.83
CA LYS A 421 6.44 -16.32 -8.14
C LYS A 421 5.36 -16.01 -9.18
N LEU A 422 4.38 -16.88 -9.33
CA LEU A 422 3.22 -16.68 -10.17
C LEU A 422 2.01 -16.55 -9.26
N ILE A 423 1.19 -15.53 -9.48
CA ILE A 423 0.09 -15.13 -8.62
C ILE A 423 -1.18 -15.07 -9.45
N ASP A 424 -2.28 -15.53 -8.86
CA ASP A 424 -3.64 -15.53 -9.43
C ASP A 424 -3.78 -16.26 -10.75
N LEU A 425 -3.09 -17.41 -10.88
CA LEU A 425 -3.25 -18.29 -12.03
C LEU A 425 -4.57 -19.08 -11.99
N ASP A 426 -5.21 -19.23 -13.14
CA ASP A 426 -6.29 -20.19 -13.38
C ASP A 426 -5.78 -21.55 -13.94
N ASP A 427 -6.66 -22.53 -14.08
CA ASP A 427 -6.34 -23.90 -14.50
C ASP A 427 -5.99 -24.05 -15.99
N ASP A 428 -6.38 -23.08 -16.81
CA ASP A 428 -6.06 -23.01 -18.25
C ASP A 428 -4.70 -22.32 -18.53
N GLU A 429 -4.11 -21.65 -17.54
CA GLU A 429 -2.95 -20.78 -17.71
C GLU A 429 -1.60 -21.48 -17.44
N LEU A 430 -1.60 -22.81 -17.46
CA LEU A 430 -0.44 -23.61 -17.06
C LEU A 430 0.75 -23.52 -18.02
N GLU A 431 0.56 -22.91 -19.18
CA GLU A 431 1.60 -22.79 -20.20
C GLU A 431 2.77 -21.89 -19.74
N ILE A 432 2.51 -20.82 -18.99
CA ILE A 432 3.55 -19.98 -18.41
C ILE A 432 4.39 -20.76 -17.38
N ILE A 433 3.75 -21.66 -16.62
CA ILE A 433 4.42 -22.57 -15.69
C ILE A 433 5.32 -23.53 -16.46
N ARG A 434 4.80 -24.14 -17.53
CA ARG A 434 5.56 -25.06 -18.40
C ARG A 434 6.79 -24.36 -18.99
N PHE A 435 6.62 -23.14 -19.49
CA PHE A 435 7.69 -22.33 -20.06
C PHE A 435 8.85 -22.12 -19.07
N PHE A 436 8.56 -21.67 -17.84
CA PHE A 436 9.61 -21.41 -16.85
C PHE A 436 10.26 -22.69 -16.32
N LEU A 437 9.52 -23.79 -16.13
CA LEU A 437 10.10 -25.06 -15.69
C LEU A 437 11.03 -25.66 -16.76
N LYS A 438 10.66 -25.52 -18.04
CA LYS A 438 11.44 -26.02 -19.17
C LYS A 438 12.66 -25.15 -19.47
N ASN A 439 12.57 -23.83 -19.35
CA ASN A 439 13.66 -22.92 -19.73
C ASN A 439 14.51 -22.42 -18.54
N GLY A 440 14.06 -22.60 -17.30
CA GLY A 440 14.81 -22.21 -16.09
C GLY A 440 15.87 -23.24 -15.69
N HIS A 441 17.11 -23.09 -16.18
CA HIS A 441 18.19 -24.06 -15.93
C HIS A 441 18.75 -23.99 -14.50
N VAL A 442 18.76 -22.80 -13.89
CA VAL A 442 19.28 -22.56 -12.54
C VAL A 442 18.16 -22.29 -11.52
N LEU A 443 16.92 -22.59 -11.88
CA LEU A 443 15.75 -22.29 -11.07
C LEU A 443 15.76 -23.13 -9.77
N GLU A 444 15.73 -22.48 -8.62
CA GLU A 444 15.76 -23.11 -7.30
C GLU A 444 14.34 -23.23 -6.71
N LYS A 445 13.49 -22.23 -6.94
CA LYS A 445 12.13 -22.17 -6.37
C LYS A 445 11.11 -21.62 -7.37
N MET A 446 9.97 -22.28 -7.46
CA MET A 446 8.78 -21.78 -8.15
C MET A 446 7.59 -21.78 -7.18
N SER A 447 6.98 -20.62 -6.95
CA SER A 447 5.81 -20.48 -6.11
C SER A 447 4.60 -20.14 -6.98
N ILE A 448 3.51 -20.89 -6.81
CA ILE A 448 2.27 -20.70 -7.54
C ILE A 448 1.17 -20.40 -6.51
N ILE A 449 0.53 -19.25 -6.66
CA ILE A 449 -0.68 -18.88 -5.92
C ILE A 449 -1.83 -18.99 -6.90
N TRP A 450 -2.79 -19.85 -6.59
CA TRP A 450 -3.98 -20.04 -7.43
C TRP A 450 -4.93 -18.86 -7.26
N HIS A 451 -5.67 -18.54 -8.33
CA HIS A 451 -6.76 -17.59 -8.24
C HIS A 451 -7.82 -18.06 -7.23
N SER A 452 -8.46 -17.11 -6.53
CA SER A 452 -9.35 -17.41 -5.40
C SER A 452 -10.60 -18.21 -5.78
N VAL A 453 -10.97 -18.16 -7.07
CA VAL A 453 -12.21 -18.75 -7.61
C VAL A 453 -12.02 -20.20 -8.10
N VAL A 454 -10.79 -20.67 -8.26
CA VAL A 454 -10.52 -22.01 -8.83
C VAL A 454 -10.99 -23.11 -7.87
N GLU A 455 -11.84 -24.01 -8.33
CA GLU A 455 -12.34 -25.10 -7.49
C GLU A 455 -11.21 -26.03 -7.01
N PRO A 456 -11.23 -26.52 -5.75
CA PRO A 456 -10.18 -27.39 -5.21
C PRO A 456 -9.94 -28.69 -6.01
N LYS A 457 -10.96 -29.21 -6.70
CA LYS A 457 -10.81 -30.39 -7.57
C LYS A 457 -10.00 -30.07 -8.81
N THR A 458 -10.30 -28.93 -9.42
CA THR A 458 -9.61 -28.41 -10.60
C THR A 458 -8.16 -28.06 -10.27
N GLN A 459 -7.93 -27.37 -9.14
CA GLN A 459 -6.58 -27.11 -8.63
C GLN A 459 -5.77 -28.40 -8.48
N ARG A 460 -6.35 -29.48 -7.92
CA ARG A 460 -5.66 -30.77 -7.78
C ARG A 460 -5.29 -31.37 -9.14
N ALA A 461 -6.17 -31.29 -10.13
CA ALA A 461 -5.89 -31.77 -11.48
C ALA A 461 -4.77 -30.94 -12.15
N ALA A 462 -4.82 -29.62 -12.01
CA ALA A 462 -3.79 -28.70 -12.48
C ALA A 462 -2.44 -28.98 -11.82
N ILE A 463 -2.39 -29.16 -10.50
CA ILE A 463 -1.17 -29.54 -9.75
C ILE A 463 -0.60 -30.86 -10.30
N GLN A 464 -1.43 -31.88 -10.53
CA GLN A 464 -0.97 -33.15 -11.11
C GLN A 464 -0.37 -32.97 -12.52
N LYS A 465 -0.95 -32.08 -13.34
CA LYS A 465 -0.44 -31.74 -14.67
C LYS A 465 0.89 -30.99 -14.58
N VAL A 466 0.99 -29.96 -13.73
CA VAL A 466 2.22 -29.19 -13.47
C VAL A 466 3.34 -30.11 -12.98
N MET A 467 3.02 -31.07 -12.11
CA MET A 467 4.03 -31.98 -11.58
C MET A 467 4.66 -32.89 -12.64
N ARG A 468 3.97 -33.10 -13.77
CA ARG A 468 4.45 -33.88 -14.93
C ARG A 468 5.21 -33.05 -15.97
N PHE A 469 5.26 -31.71 -15.83
CA PHE A 469 5.98 -30.88 -16.78
C PHE A 469 7.49 -31.16 -16.77
N PRO A 470 8.15 -31.04 -17.94
CA PRO A 470 9.59 -31.19 -18.03
C PRO A 470 10.28 -30.09 -17.21
N ARG A 471 11.31 -30.47 -16.46
CA ARG A 471 12.11 -29.57 -15.64
C ARG A 471 13.56 -29.65 -16.08
N THR A 472 14.13 -28.50 -16.40
CA THR A 472 15.55 -28.45 -16.80
C THR A 472 16.46 -28.27 -15.60
N SER A 473 16.03 -27.51 -14.59
CA SER A 473 16.67 -27.52 -13.27
C SER A 473 16.27 -28.78 -12.49
N SER A 474 17.26 -29.53 -12.02
CA SER A 474 17.06 -30.67 -11.12
C SER A 474 16.77 -30.28 -9.67
N TYR A 475 16.99 -29.00 -9.31
CA TYR A 475 16.87 -28.51 -7.93
C TYR A 475 15.58 -27.73 -7.68
N VAL A 476 14.77 -27.48 -8.71
CA VAL A 476 13.58 -26.64 -8.57
C VAL A 476 12.56 -27.27 -7.62
N SER A 477 12.23 -26.54 -6.55
CA SER A 477 11.10 -26.85 -5.68
C SER A 477 9.88 -26.05 -6.13
N VAL A 478 8.79 -26.75 -6.48
CA VAL A 478 7.51 -26.14 -6.84
C VAL A 478 6.58 -26.17 -5.63
N THR A 479 6.10 -25.01 -5.18
CA THR A 479 5.17 -24.87 -4.05
C THR A 479 3.86 -24.23 -4.50
N PHE A 480 2.76 -24.71 -3.96
CA PHE A 480 1.41 -24.22 -4.24
C PHE A 480 0.79 -23.64 -2.96
N SER A 481 0.09 -22.52 -3.07
CA SER A 481 -0.64 -21.91 -1.96
C SER A 481 -1.97 -21.33 -2.42
N GLU A 482 -2.91 -21.25 -1.49
CA GLU A 482 -4.15 -20.49 -1.65
C GLU A 482 -3.89 -18.99 -1.41
N PRO A 483 -4.63 -18.10 -2.08
CA PRO A 483 -4.48 -16.67 -1.90
C PRO A 483 -4.91 -16.30 -0.48
N LYS A 484 -4.03 -15.60 0.25
CA LYS A 484 -4.32 -15.10 1.60
C LYS A 484 -4.97 -13.72 1.60
N GLN A 485 -4.76 -12.98 0.52
CA GLN A 485 -5.20 -11.62 0.25
C GLN A 485 -5.34 -11.47 -1.27
N ASP A 486 -5.89 -10.34 -1.71
CA ASP A 486 -5.89 -9.90 -3.11
C ASP A 486 -4.49 -9.99 -3.75
N GLY A 487 -4.39 -10.46 -5.00
CA GLY A 487 -3.13 -10.64 -5.73
C GLY A 487 -2.27 -9.37 -5.80
N TRP A 488 -2.91 -8.21 -5.88
CA TRP A 488 -2.23 -6.91 -5.88
C TRP A 488 -1.53 -6.60 -4.56
N LYS A 489 -2.11 -7.04 -3.43
CA LYS A 489 -1.47 -6.96 -2.11
C LYS A 489 -0.32 -7.97 -2.00
N GLU A 490 -0.48 -9.15 -2.58
CA GLU A 490 0.56 -10.18 -2.64
C GLU A 490 1.79 -9.81 -3.51
N LEU A 491 1.64 -8.86 -4.44
CA LEU A 491 2.75 -8.23 -5.19
C LEU A 491 3.49 -7.15 -4.38
N GLY A 492 2.94 -6.75 -3.22
CA GLY A 492 3.45 -5.67 -2.38
C GLY A 492 3.46 -4.32 -3.10
N ILE A 493 2.40 -4.03 -3.87
CA ILE A 493 2.25 -2.79 -4.65
C ILE A 493 1.58 -1.71 -3.81
N PHE A 494 0.58 -2.07 -3.01
CA PHE A 494 -0.12 -1.17 -2.09
C PHE A 494 0.42 -1.34 -0.66
N VAL A 495 0.77 -0.22 0.02
CA VAL A 495 1.27 -0.19 1.40
C VAL A 495 0.26 0.43 2.35
#